data_AF-A0A2P2L560-F1
#
_entry.id   AF-A0A2P2L560-F1
#
_cell.length_a   1.000
_cell.length_b   1.000
_cell.length_c   1.000
_cell.angle_alpha   90.00
_cell.angle_beta   90.00
_cell.angle_gamma   90.00
#
_symmetry.space_group_name_H-M   'P 1'
#
loop_
_entity.id
_entity.type
_entity.pdbx_description
1 polymer ?
#
loop_
_entity_poly.entity_id
_entity_poly.type
_entity_poly.pdbx_seq_one_letter_code
_entity_poly.pdbx_strand_id
1 'polypeptide(L)'
;MGKDGIVSEFSPGVFLQGLLIYGRQGREIFRRNLDPNVCSEACLFSLEHNVPLVAFSNDRCLTLFDHPLVDSLHAIYKEPKAEVMTSVEHLLAAADIQKLIFIDTADRVADVLRPYWSEATGDHANVVQAVPDMLEIVPLGTSKGSGVKLLLDHLGVTSKEIMAIGDGENDMEMLELASLGIALSNGSEKTKAVADVVGASNDEDGVADAIYRYAF
;
A
#
# COMPACT_ATOMS: atom_id res chain seq x y z
N MET A 1 16.15 0.10 4.33
CA MET A 1 17.34 0.37 3.51
C MET A 1 17.91 -0.93 2.93
N GLY A 2 17.74 -1.26 1.65
CA GLY A 2 18.59 -2.31 1.02
C GLY A 2 20.03 -1.77 0.97
N LYS A 3 21.09 -2.41 1.49
CA LYS A 3 21.47 -3.81 1.68
C LYS A 3 20.87 -4.60 2.87
N ASP A 4 20.08 -3.98 3.73
CA ASP A 4 19.43 -4.62 4.90
C ASP A 4 17.97 -4.10 5.05
N GLY A 5 17.16 -4.23 3.99
CA GLY A 5 15.80 -3.67 3.92
C GLY A 5 14.88 -4.44 2.99
N ILE A 6 13.63 -3.95 2.89
CA ILE A 6 12.38 -4.55 2.32
C ILE A 6 12.53 -5.39 1.02
N VAL A 7 13.58 -5.17 0.21
CA VAL A 7 13.82 -5.88 -1.06
C VAL A 7 14.85 -6.98 -0.86
N SER A 8 14.42 -8.24 -0.98
CA SER A 8 15.29 -9.41 -0.96
C SER A 8 16.15 -9.48 -2.24
N GLU A 9 17.45 -9.72 -2.13
CA GLU A 9 18.30 -10.03 -3.29
C GLU A 9 17.87 -11.36 -3.98
N PHE A 10 17.15 -12.22 -3.26
CA PHE A 10 16.82 -13.57 -3.71
C PHE A 10 15.37 -13.72 -4.16
N SER A 11 14.48 -12.83 -3.72
CA SER A 11 13.04 -12.95 -3.96
C SER A 11 12.50 -11.70 -4.67
N PRO A 12 11.79 -11.87 -5.79
CA PRO A 12 11.05 -10.77 -6.38
C PRO A 12 9.95 -10.31 -5.42
N GLY A 13 9.44 -9.10 -5.62
CA GLY A 13 8.42 -8.54 -4.75
C GLY A 13 7.62 -7.42 -5.39
N VAL A 14 6.37 -7.31 -4.95
CA VAL A 14 5.44 -6.24 -5.27
C VAL A 14 5.23 -5.44 -3.99
N PHE A 15 5.59 -4.16 -4.03
CA PHE A 15 5.58 -3.27 -2.88
C PHE A 15 4.66 -2.08 -3.13
N LEU A 16 4.28 -1.40 -2.04
CA LEU A 16 3.50 -0.16 -2.08
C LEU A 16 2.25 -0.29 -2.98
N GLN A 17 1.41 -1.30 -2.73
CA GLN A 17 0.19 -1.56 -3.52
C GLN A 17 0.43 -1.72 -5.05
N GLY A 18 1.57 -2.26 -5.46
CA GLY A 18 1.90 -2.47 -6.88
C GLY A 18 2.67 -1.32 -7.52
N LEU A 19 2.97 -0.26 -6.78
CA LEU A 19 3.68 0.91 -7.29
C LEU A 19 5.17 0.68 -7.49
N LEU A 20 5.73 -0.35 -6.85
CA LEU A 20 7.15 -0.66 -6.93
C LEU A 20 7.31 -2.18 -7.06
N ILE A 21 7.94 -2.63 -8.13
CA ILE A 21 8.08 -4.05 -8.45
C ILE A 21 9.56 -4.38 -8.68
N TYR A 22 10.06 -5.34 -7.93
CA TYR A 22 11.39 -5.90 -8.09
C TYR A 22 11.31 -7.34 -8.60
N GLY A 23 12.12 -7.64 -9.60
CA GLY A 23 12.34 -8.98 -10.13
C GLY A 23 13.40 -9.75 -9.35
N ARG A 24 13.89 -10.83 -9.98
CA ARG A 24 15.02 -11.59 -9.43
C ARG A 24 16.25 -10.68 -9.30
N GLN A 25 17.11 -10.98 -8.32
CA GLN A 25 18.36 -10.24 -8.07
C GLN A 25 18.14 -8.76 -7.72
N GLY A 26 16.97 -8.40 -7.18
CA GLY A 26 16.66 -7.03 -6.80
C GLY A 26 16.57 -6.05 -7.97
N ARG A 27 16.33 -6.51 -9.20
CA ARG A 27 16.18 -5.63 -10.36
C ARG A 27 14.83 -4.92 -10.34
N GLU A 28 14.82 -3.59 -10.35
CA GLU A 28 13.58 -2.83 -10.51
C GLU A 28 12.98 -3.08 -11.91
N ILE A 29 11.71 -3.49 -11.95
CA ILE A 29 10.93 -3.76 -13.18
C ILE A 29 9.96 -2.61 -13.44
N PHE A 30 9.35 -2.10 -12.38
CA PHE A 30 8.29 -1.11 -12.48
C PHE A 30 8.32 -0.18 -11.28
N ARG A 31 8.08 1.09 -11.55
CA ARG A 31 7.90 2.14 -10.56
C ARG A 31 6.83 3.08 -11.06
N ARG A 32 5.93 3.49 -10.18
CA ARG A 32 5.02 4.60 -10.43
C ARG A 32 4.96 5.57 -9.26
N ASN A 33 5.06 6.84 -9.61
CA ASN A 33 4.95 7.96 -8.69
C ASN A 33 3.57 8.59 -8.82
N LEU A 34 3.12 9.22 -7.74
CA LEU A 34 1.91 10.02 -7.68
C LEU A 34 2.10 11.32 -8.45
N ASP A 35 1.03 11.80 -9.08
CA ASP A 35 1.06 13.06 -9.80
C ASP A 35 1.53 14.17 -8.85
N PRO A 36 2.59 14.93 -9.19
CA PRO A 36 3.09 16.01 -8.35
C PRO A 36 2.04 17.05 -8.00
N ASN A 37 1.03 17.28 -8.86
CA ASN A 37 -0.07 18.20 -8.56
C ASN A 37 -0.96 17.66 -7.44
N VAL A 38 -1.33 16.38 -7.50
CA VAL A 38 -2.07 15.70 -6.42
C VAL A 38 -1.25 15.74 -5.13
N CYS A 39 0.08 15.55 -5.23
CA CYS A 39 0.96 15.63 -4.06
C CYS A 39 0.96 17.03 -3.43
N SER A 40 1.06 18.06 -4.27
CA SER A 40 1.01 19.46 -3.85
C SER A 40 -0.31 19.79 -3.17
N GLU A 41 -1.44 19.45 -3.78
CA GLU A 41 -2.78 19.70 -3.25
C GLU A 41 -2.99 19.00 -1.90
N ALA A 42 -2.59 17.73 -1.78
CA ALA A 42 -2.70 16.99 -0.53
C ALA A 42 -1.81 17.56 0.59
N CYS A 43 -0.59 17.97 0.25
CA CYS A 43 0.31 18.63 1.19
C CYS A 43 -0.25 19.98 1.67
N LEU A 44 -0.80 20.79 0.77
CA LEU A 44 -1.43 22.06 1.11
C LEU A 44 -2.67 21.86 2.00
N PHE A 45 -3.53 20.91 1.64
CA PHE A 45 -4.68 20.53 2.45
C PHE A 45 -4.28 20.08 3.87
N SER A 46 -3.21 19.28 3.98
CA SER A 46 -2.67 18.83 5.27
C SER A 46 -2.33 20.02 6.17
N LEU A 47 -1.64 21.03 5.63
CA LEU A 47 -1.27 22.23 6.36
C LEU A 47 -2.48 23.12 6.70
N GLU A 48 -3.38 23.33 5.74
CA GLU A 48 -4.55 24.20 5.92
C GLU A 48 -5.51 23.66 6.98
N HIS A 49 -5.76 22.34 6.96
CA HIS A 49 -6.73 21.69 7.85
C HIS A 49 -6.10 21.03 9.07
N ASN A 50 -4.78 21.15 9.23
CA ASN A 50 -3.99 20.51 10.30
C ASN A 50 -4.29 19.01 10.41
N VAL A 51 -4.33 18.32 9.26
CA VAL A 51 -4.53 16.86 9.17
C VAL A 51 -3.18 16.20 8.91
N PRO A 52 -2.70 15.32 9.79
CA PRO A 52 -1.41 14.65 9.62
C PRO A 52 -1.34 13.91 8.28
N LEU A 53 -0.23 14.11 7.55
CA LEU A 53 0.03 13.48 6.27
C LEU A 53 1.45 12.93 6.23
N VAL A 54 1.60 11.71 5.75
CA VAL A 54 2.90 11.07 5.51
C VAL A 54 3.04 10.73 4.04
N ALA A 55 4.09 11.26 3.42
CA ALA A 55 4.47 10.97 2.04
C ALA A 55 5.54 9.88 2.00
N PHE A 56 5.29 8.84 1.21
CA PHE A 56 6.19 7.72 1.03
C PHE A 56 6.98 7.87 -0.26
N SER A 57 8.30 7.79 -0.16
CA SER A 57 9.22 7.75 -1.28
C SER A 57 10.34 6.75 -1.02
N ASN A 58 10.28 5.61 -1.69
CA ASN A 58 11.18 4.48 -1.53
C ASN A 58 11.20 4.01 -0.07
N ASP A 59 12.33 4.16 0.59
CA ASP A 59 12.57 3.82 1.99
C ASP A 59 12.51 5.03 2.93
N ARG A 60 11.99 6.16 2.44
CA ARG A 60 11.81 7.40 3.21
C ARG A 60 10.33 7.70 3.41
N CYS A 61 10.03 8.20 4.60
CA CYS A 61 8.75 8.82 4.93
C CYS A 61 9.00 10.31 5.20
N LEU A 62 8.17 11.18 4.66
CA LEU A 62 8.26 12.63 4.83
C LEU A 62 6.93 13.15 5.40
N THR A 63 6.97 14.15 6.27
CA THR A 63 5.77 14.84 6.79
C THR A 63 6.02 16.35 6.74
N LEU A 64 4.97 17.16 6.89
CA LEU A 64 5.08 18.61 6.95
C LEU A 64 5.15 19.14 8.39
N PHE A 65 4.77 18.33 9.37
CA PHE A 65 4.84 18.67 10.78
C PHE A 65 4.89 17.43 11.67
N ASP A 66 5.42 17.61 12.88
CA ASP A 66 5.40 16.59 13.93
C ASP A 66 3.97 16.37 14.42
N HIS A 67 3.56 15.10 14.54
CA HIS A 67 2.27 14.74 15.10
C HIS A 67 2.32 13.33 15.72
N PRO A 68 1.66 13.07 16.86
CA PRO A 68 1.64 11.73 17.47
C PRO A 68 1.13 10.62 16.55
N LEU A 69 0.17 10.93 15.67
CA LEU A 69 -0.35 9.99 14.66
C LEU A 69 0.66 9.71 13.52
N VAL A 70 1.57 10.64 13.23
CA VAL A 70 2.67 10.36 12.30
C VAL A 70 3.67 9.40 12.97
N ASP A 71 4.00 9.65 14.23
CA ASP A 71 4.88 8.78 15.01
C ASP A 71 4.32 7.37 15.21
N SER A 72 2.99 7.19 15.23
CA SER A 72 2.37 5.88 15.38
C SER A 72 2.63 4.95 14.19
N LEU A 73 2.86 5.47 12.97
CA LEU A 73 3.29 4.64 11.85
C LEU A 73 4.64 3.97 12.13
N HIS A 74 5.58 4.71 12.73
CA HIS A 74 6.86 4.14 13.12
C HIS A 74 6.71 3.18 14.32
N ALA A 75 5.98 3.60 15.36
CA ALA A 75 5.89 2.83 16.60
C ALA A 75 5.10 1.51 16.43
N ILE A 76 4.00 1.54 15.69
CA ILE A 76 3.06 0.43 15.52
C ILE A 76 3.40 -0.38 14.27
N TYR A 77 3.48 0.29 13.12
CA TYR A 77 3.64 -0.35 11.81
C TYR A 77 5.10 -0.55 11.40
N LYS A 78 6.06 -0.08 12.21
CA LYS A 78 7.50 -0.20 11.98
C LYS A 78 7.97 0.47 10.68
N GLU A 79 7.21 1.43 10.20
CA GLU A 79 7.61 2.27 9.07
C GLU A 79 8.84 3.12 9.42
N PRO A 80 9.61 3.59 8.41
CA PRO A 80 10.66 4.56 8.64
C PRO A 80 10.14 5.79 9.39
N LYS A 81 10.94 6.33 10.32
CA LYS A 81 10.56 7.57 11.00
C LYS A 81 10.43 8.70 9.98
N ALA A 82 9.30 9.40 10.00
CA ALA A 82 9.05 10.47 9.05
C ALA A 82 10.01 11.66 9.29
N GLU A 83 10.61 12.14 8.21
CA GLU A 83 11.41 13.36 8.20
C GLU A 83 10.48 14.58 8.06
N VAL A 84 10.59 15.55 8.96
CA VAL A 84 9.79 16.77 8.89
C VAL A 84 10.39 17.73 7.86
N MET A 85 9.61 18.05 6.84
CA MET A 85 9.95 18.97 5.76
C MET A 85 9.44 20.37 6.08
N THR A 86 10.25 21.40 5.78
CA THR A 86 9.93 22.78 6.18
C THR A 86 8.86 23.45 5.31
N SER A 87 8.56 22.91 4.14
CA SER A 87 7.51 23.39 3.24
C SER A 87 7.10 22.33 2.23
N VAL A 88 5.98 22.55 1.55
CA VAL A 88 5.50 21.68 0.46
C VAL A 88 6.53 21.63 -0.68
N GLU A 89 7.11 22.77 -1.05
CA GLU A 89 8.12 22.85 -2.11
C GLU A 89 9.37 22.04 -1.76
N HIS A 90 9.82 22.10 -0.50
CA HIS A 90 10.95 21.30 -0.06
C HIS A 90 10.62 19.80 -0.04
N LEU A 91 9.40 19.42 0.35
CA LEU A 91 8.97 18.01 0.31
C LEU A 91 8.98 17.48 -1.13
N LEU A 92 8.35 18.20 -2.06
CA LEU A 92 8.23 17.79 -3.46
C LEU A 92 9.57 17.85 -4.21
N ALA A 93 10.48 18.74 -3.83
CA ALA A 93 11.82 18.79 -4.40
C ALA A 93 12.76 17.69 -3.86
N ALA A 94 12.49 17.20 -2.65
CA ALA A 94 13.37 16.24 -1.98
C ALA A 94 13.16 14.80 -2.42
N ALA A 95 11.98 14.45 -2.98
CA ALA A 95 11.67 13.07 -3.29
C ALA A 95 10.51 12.90 -4.30
N ASP A 96 10.60 11.84 -5.08
CA ASP A 96 9.50 11.35 -5.92
C ASP A 96 8.50 10.56 -5.06
N ILE A 97 7.31 11.10 -4.87
CA ILE A 97 6.31 10.52 -3.98
C ILE A 97 5.56 9.38 -4.67
N GLN A 98 5.47 8.22 -4.02
CA GLN A 98 4.73 7.07 -4.53
C GLN A 98 3.31 7.01 -3.97
N LYS A 99 3.14 7.32 -2.68
CA LYS A 99 1.83 7.39 -2.03
C LYS A 99 1.82 8.40 -0.90
N LEU A 100 0.62 8.83 -0.55
CA LEU A 100 0.35 9.67 0.60
C LEU A 100 -0.62 8.96 1.55
N ILE A 101 -0.44 9.17 2.84
CA ILE A 101 -1.38 8.70 3.86
C ILE A 101 -1.82 9.88 4.72
N PHE A 102 -3.11 10.17 4.74
CA PHE A 102 -3.72 10.98 5.80
C PHE A 102 -4.10 10.10 6.98
N ILE A 103 -3.90 10.60 8.21
CA ILE A 103 -4.20 9.85 9.43
C ILE A 103 -5.11 10.69 10.32
N ASP A 104 -6.26 10.15 10.67
CA ASP A 104 -7.26 10.80 11.51
C ASP A 104 -8.18 9.75 12.15
N THR A 105 -9.11 10.13 13.02
CA THR A 105 -10.13 9.23 13.55
C THR A 105 -10.89 8.50 12.42
N ALA A 106 -11.26 7.24 12.67
CA ALA A 106 -11.95 6.42 11.67
C ALA A 106 -13.23 7.08 11.11
N ASP A 107 -14.00 7.75 11.98
CA ASP A 107 -15.20 8.48 11.59
C ASP A 107 -14.85 9.65 10.65
N ARG A 108 -13.82 10.46 10.97
CA ARG A 108 -13.40 11.58 10.11
C ARG A 108 -12.81 11.11 8.78
N VAL A 109 -12.10 9.99 8.77
CA VAL A 109 -11.63 9.38 7.52
C VAL A 109 -12.82 8.95 6.66
N ALA A 110 -13.78 8.22 7.23
CA ALA A 110 -14.92 7.69 6.50
C ALA A 110 -15.90 8.78 6.03
N ASP A 111 -16.20 9.76 6.87
CA ASP A 111 -17.27 10.73 6.64
C ASP A 111 -16.79 12.01 5.96
N VAL A 112 -15.50 12.34 6.06
CA VAL A 112 -14.95 13.62 5.57
C VAL A 112 -13.83 13.42 4.56
N LEU A 113 -12.73 12.78 4.95
CA LEU A 113 -11.53 12.75 4.11
C LEU A 113 -11.75 11.88 2.86
N ARG A 114 -12.33 10.68 3.02
CA ARG A 114 -12.53 9.76 1.90
C ARG A 114 -13.49 10.34 0.85
N PRO A 115 -14.68 10.87 1.18
CA PRO A 115 -15.56 11.48 0.18
C PRO A 115 -14.90 12.68 -0.51
N TYR A 116 -14.27 13.58 0.24
CA TYR A 116 -13.60 14.75 -0.31
C TYR A 116 -12.50 14.37 -1.31
N TRP A 117 -11.59 13.48 -0.90
CA TRP A 117 -10.48 13.08 -1.77
C TRP A 117 -10.93 12.23 -2.94
N SER A 118 -11.98 11.42 -2.81
CA SER A 118 -12.53 10.67 -3.95
C SER A 118 -13.06 11.60 -5.05
N GLU A 119 -13.64 12.75 -4.66
CA GLU A 119 -14.08 13.77 -5.61
C GLU A 119 -12.89 14.60 -6.12
N ALA A 120 -12.01 15.07 -5.23
CA ALA A 120 -10.90 15.95 -5.58
C ALA A 120 -9.86 15.28 -6.47
N THR A 121 -9.54 14.00 -6.24
CA THR A 121 -8.56 13.31 -7.09
C THR A 121 -9.11 12.94 -8.46
N GLY A 122 -10.43 12.75 -8.60
CA GLY A 122 -11.07 12.34 -9.85
C GLY A 122 -10.29 11.23 -10.58
N ASP A 123 -9.93 11.49 -11.84
CA ASP A 123 -9.12 10.60 -12.67
C ASP A 123 -7.61 10.94 -12.62
N HIS A 124 -7.10 11.47 -11.50
CA HIS A 124 -5.68 11.74 -11.29
C HIS A 124 -5.04 10.80 -10.27
N ALA A 125 -5.82 10.27 -9.33
CA ALA A 125 -5.36 9.30 -8.33
C ALA A 125 -6.52 8.46 -7.77
N ASN A 126 -6.16 7.32 -7.17
CA ASN A 126 -7.07 6.44 -6.45
C ASN A 126 -7.01 6.72 -4.95
N VAL A 127 -8.17 6.60 -4.29
CA VAL A 127 -8.31 6.68 -2.84
C VAL A 127 -8.58 5.28 -2.28
N VAL A 128 -7.74 4.84 -1.36
CA VAL A 128 -7.79 3.50 -0.75
C VAL A 128 -7.80 3.63 0.77
N GLN A 129 -8.50 2.72 1.46
CA GLN A 129 -8.56 2.69 2.92
C GLN A 129 -8.39 1.24 3.39
N ALA A 130 -7.16 0.87 3.74
CA ALA A 130 -6.85 -0.45 4.30
C ALA A 130 -7.05 -0.51 5.82
N VAL A 131 -6.79 0.60 6.51
CA VAL A 131 -6.95 0.74 7.97
C VAL A 131 -8.01 1.81 8.23
N PRO A 132 -8.96 1.63 9.18
CA PRO A 132 -10.08 2.55 9.36
C PRO A 132 -9.68 4.01 9.56
N ASP A 133 -8.58 4.27 10.26
CA ASP A 133 -8.06 5.60 10.62
C ASP A 133 -7.01 6.14 9.62
N MET A 134 -6.86 5.50 8.45
CA MET A 134 -5.88 5.90 7.43
C MET A 134 -6.50 5.97 6.03
N LEU A 135 -6.33 7.12 5.38
CA LEU A 135 -6.68 7.31 3.98
C LEU A 135 -5.43 7.34 3.11
N GLU A 136 -5.30 6.41 2.17
CA GLU A 136 -4.21 6.36 1.22
C GLU A 136 -4.60 7.00 -0.12
N ILE A 137 -3.75 7.87 -0.65
CA ILE A 137 -3.83 8.37 -2.03
C ILE A 137 -2.69 7.73 -2.82
N VAL A 138 -3.05 7.03 -3.89
CA VAL A 138 -2.12 6.26 -4.74
C VAL A 138 -2.35 6.56 -6.23
N PRO A 139 -1.35 6.40 -7.10
CA PRO A 139 -1.51 6.54 -8.54
C PRO A 139 -2.64 5.69 -9.12
N LEU A 140 -3.32 6.24 -10.14
CA LEU A 140 -4.38 5.54 -10.86
C LEU A 140 -3.93 4.22 -11.46
N GLY A 141 -4.83 3.23 -11.48
CA GLY A 141 -4.63 1.99 -12.24
C GLY A 141 -3.48 1.12 -11.70
N THR A 142 -3.15 1.25 -10.42
CA THR A 142 -2.23 0.34 -9.71
C THR A 142 -2.98 -0.30 -8.56
N SER A 143 -2.77 -1.60 -8.44
CA SER A 143 -3.21 -2.44 -7.34
C SER A 143 -2.15 -3.51 -7.09
N LYS A 144 -2.28 -4.25 -5.97
CA LYS A 144 -1.47 -5.45 -5.75
C LYS A 144 -1.68 -6.46 -6.87
N GLY A 145 -2.93 -6.66 -7.34
CA GLY A 145 -3.25 -7.57 -8.44
C GLY A 145 -2.56 -7.18 -9.75
N SER A 146 -2.63 -5.91 -10.16
CA SER A 146 -1.92 -5.44 -11.36
C SER A 146 -0.41 -5.58 -11.23
N GLY A 147 0.14 -5.31 -10.04
CA GLY A 147 1.56 -5.47 -9.74
C GLY A 147 2.01 -6.93 -9.80
N VAL A 148 1.24 -7.85 -9.22
CA VAL A 148 1.50 -9.29 -9.31
C VAL A 148 1.47 -9.75 -10.76
N LYS A 149 0.46 -9.33 -11.53
CA LYS A 149 0.39 -9.65 -12.96
C LYS A 149 1.65 -9.21 -13.72
N LEU A 150 2.09 -7.97 -13.55
CA LEU A 150 3.33 -7.46 -14.18
C LEU A 150 4.56 -8.28 -13.77
N LEU A 151 4.64 -8.68 -12.49
CA LEU A 151 5.73 -9.51 -12.01
C LEU A 151 5.70 -10.92 -12.61
N LEU A 152 4.52 -11.54 -12.70
CA LEU A 152 4.35 -12.86 -13.32
C LEU A 152 4.74 -12.85 -14.80
N ASP A 153 4.31 -11.84 -15.54
CA ASP A 153 4.70 -11.64 -16.95
C ASP A 153 6.23 -11.53 -17.09
N HIS A 154 6.90 -10.80 -16.18
CA HIS A 154 8.36 -10.71 -16.16
C HIS A 154 9.04 -12.04 -15.83
N LEU A 155 8.45 -12.84 -14.94
CA LEU A 155 9.00 -14.14 -14.52
C LEU A 155 8.68 -15.28 -15.50
N GLY A 156 7.78 -15.05 -16.47
CA GLY A 156 7.27 -16.09 -17.36
C GLY A 156 6.40 -17.13 -16.65
N VAL A 157 5.75 -16.74 -15.55
CA VAL A 157 4.86 -17.59 -14.75
C VAL A 157 3.42 -17.22 -15.06
N THR A 158 2.52 -18.20 -15.09
CA THR A 158 1.10 -17.94 -15.33
C THR A 158 0.34 -17.80 -14.01
N SER A 159 -0.78 -17.08 -14.02
CA SER A 159 -1.60 -16.96 -12.81
C SER A 159 -2.19 -18.30 -12.33
N LYS A 160 -2.15 -19.33 -13.20
CA LYS A 160 -2.57 -20.70 -12.87
C LYS A 160 -1.63 -21.41 -11.90
N GLU A 161 -0.42 -20.91 -11.75
CA GLU A 161 0.66 -21.51 -10.96
C GLU A 161 0.88 -20.79 -9.62
N ILE A 162 -0.02 -19.86 -9.26
CA ILE A 162 0.13 -19.05 -8.04
C ILE A 162 -1.00 -19.29 -7.05
N MET A 163 -0.61 -19.28 -5.79
CA MET A 163 -1.49 -19.11 -4.65
C MET A 163 -1.32 -17.69 -4.11
N ALA A 164 -2.42 -17.03 -3.79
CA ALA A 164 -2.43 -15.72 -3.15
C ALA A 164 -3.12 -15.82 -1.79
N ILE A 165 -2.56 -15.14 -0.79
CA ILE A 165 -3.11 -15.08 0.58
C ILE A 165 -3.21 -13.60 0.97
N GLY A 166 -4.33 -13.18 1.54
CA GLY A 166 -4.55 -11.79 1.94
C GLY A 166 -5.75 -11.61 2.87
N ASP A 167 -5.95 -10.40 3.36
CA ASP A 167 -6.98 -10.08 4.35
C ASP A 167 -7.61 -8.68 4.15
N GLY A 168 -6.94 -7.80 3.41
CA GLY A 168 -7.38 -6.43 3.14
C GLY A 168 -8.18 -6.27 1.84
N GLU A 169 -8.85 -5.12 1.69
CA GLU A 169 -9.53 -4.75 0.43
C GLU A 169 -8.52 -4.64 -0.73
N ASN A 170 -7.29 -4.19 -0.45
CA ASN A 170 -6.22 -4.08 -1.46
C ASN A 170 -5.64 -5.43 -1.92
N ASP A 171 -6.03 -6.55 -1.30
CA ASP A 171 -5.65 -7.90 -1.71
C ASP A 171 -6.64 -8.55 -2.69
N MET A 172 -7.88 -8.04 -2.77
CA MET A 172 -8.97 -8.67 -3.53
C MET A 172 -8.57 -9.01 -4.98
N GLU A 173 -8.01 -8.05 -5.71
CA GLU A 173 -7.59 -8.27 -7.10
C GLU A 173 -6.48 -9.33 -7.24
N MET A 174 -5.61 -9.46 -6.24
CA MET A 174 -4.56 -10.49 -6.23
C MET A 174 -5.15 -11.87 -5.93
N LEU A 175 -6.14 -11.94 -5.04
CA LEU A 175 -6.85 -13.18 -4.72
C LEU A 175 -7.63 -13.69 -5.95
N GLU A 176 -8.36 -12.81 -6.63
CA GLU A 176 -9.10 -13.14 -7.86
C GLU A 176 -8.19 -13.53 -9.03
N LEU A 177 -6.97 -12.98 -9.09
CA LEU A 177 -6.01 -13.28 -10.15
C LEU A 177 -5.45 -14.71 -10.02
N ALA A 178 -5.22 -15.17 -8.80
CA ALA A 178 -4.56 -16.44 -8.51
C ALA A 178 -5.43 -17.66 -8.86
N SER A 179 -4.82 -18.82 -9.10
CA SER A 179 -5.59 -20.07 -9.21
C SER A 179 -6.13 -20.56 -7.89
N LEU A 180 -5.55 -20.07 -6.79
CA LEU A 180 -6.03 -20.28 -5.44
C LEU A 180 -5.86 -19.00 -4.62
N GLY A 181 -6.95 -18.26 -4.45
CA GLY A 181 -7.04 -17.11 -3.56
C GLY A 181 -7.53 -17.53 -2.17
N ILE A 182 -6.79 -17.18 -1.11
CA ILE A 182 -7.13 -17.49 0.28
C ILE A 182 -7.29 -16.19 1.07
N ALA A 183 -8.47 -15.97 1.64
CA ALA A 183 -8.70 -14.89 2.58
C ALA A 183 -8.49 -15.38 4.02
N LEU A 184 -7.74 -14.66 4.85
CA LEU A 184 -7.66 -14.99 6.28
C LEU A 184 -8.97 -14.64 7.00
N SER A 185 -9.32 -15.40 8.05
CA SER A 185 -10.61 -15.23 8.74
C SER A 185 -10.79 -13.88 9.42
N ASN A 186 -9.68 -13.22 9.80
CA ASN A 186 -9.65 -11.85 10.33
C ASN A 186 -9.81 -10.76 9.24
N GLY A 187 -9.82 -11.13 7.96
CA GLY A 187 -10.01 -10.21 6.85
C GLY A 187 -11.43 -9.65 6.73
N SER A 188 -11.60 -8.71 5.81
CA SER A 188 -12.91 -8.10 5.55
C SER A 188 -13.89 -9.09 4.89
N GLU A 189 -15.21 -8.89 5.09
CA GLU A 189 -16.22 -9.72 4.41
C GLU A 189 -16.14 -9.61 2.88
N LYS A 190 -15.76 -8.44 2.35
CA LYS A 190 -15.53 -8.26 0.91
C LYS A 190 -14.36 -9.10 0.42
N THR A 191 -13.26 -9.14 1.18
CA THR A 191 -12.07 -9.95 0.85
C THR A 191 -12.38 -11.44 0.89
N LYS A 192 -13.15 -11.90 1.90
CA LYS A 192 -13.58 -13.31 1.99
C LYS A 192 -14.51 -13.70 0.83
N ALA A 193 -15.34 -12.77 0.37
CA ALA A 193 -16.30 -13.04 -0.70
C ALA A 193 -15.65 -13.30 -2.08
N VAL A 194 -14.43 -12.81 -2.31
CA VAL A 194 -13.70 -13.01 -3.57
C VAL A 194 -12.68 -14.15 -3.53
N ALA A 195 -12.45 -14.75 -2.36
CA ALA A 195 -11.49 -15.84 -2.17
C ALA A 195 -12.13 -17.22 -2.45
N ASP A 196 -11.31 -18.17 -2.91
CA ASP A 196 -11.72 -19.57 -3.07
C ASP A 196 -11.86 -20.27 -1.72
N VAL A 197 -11.05 -19.88 -0.74
CA VAL A 197 -11.00 -20.48 0.60
C VAL A 197 -10.86 -19.37 1.65
N VAL A 198 -11.57 -19.54 2.76
CA VAL A 198 -11.32 -18.77 3.98
C VAL A 198 -10.42 -19.60 4.90
N GLY A 199 -9.21 -19.11 5.14
CA GLY A 199 -8.21 -19.72 6.03
C GLY A 199 -8.37 -19.29 7.49
N ALA A 200 -7.47 -19.77 8.36
CA ALA A 200 -7.40 -19.32 9.75
C ALA A 200 -6.93 -17.85 9.84
N SER A 201 -7.03 -17.25 11.03
CA SER A 201 -6.59 -15.86 11.21
C SER A 201 -5.07 -15.75 11.21
N ASN A 202 -4.57 -14.52 11.05
CA ASN A 202 -3.17 -14.20 11.25
C ASN A 202 -2.66 -14.58 12.66
N ASP A 203 -3.51 -14.48 13.70
CA ASP A 203 -3.19 -14.86 15.08
C ASP A 203 -3.11 -16.39 15.30
N GLU A 204 -3.57 -17.17 14.31
CA GLU A 204 -3.59 -18.64 14.32
C GLU A 204 -2.61 -19.22 13.27
N ASP A 205 -1.60 -18.46 12.88
CA ASP A 205 -0.62 -18.83 11.85
C ASP A 205 -1.27 -19.18 10.49
N GLY A 206 -2.37 -18.51 10.12
CA GLY A 206 -3.17 -18.86 8.95
C GLY A 206 -2.41 -18.87 7.61
N VAL A 207 -1.38 -18.02 7.46
CA VAL A 207 -0.49 -18.05 6.29
C VAL A 207 0.32 -19.35 6.26
N ALA A 208 0.87 -19.79 7.39
CA ALA A 208 1.65 -21.02 7.46
C ALA A 208 0.76 -22.24 7.19
N ASP A 209 -0.42 -22.30 7.81
CA ASP A 209 -1.41 -23.37 7.58
C ASP A 209 -1.79 -23.47 6.09
N ALA A 210 -2.08 -22.34 5.44
CA ALA A 210 -2.38 -22.31 4.01
C ALA A 210 -1.23 -22.86 3.15
N ILE A 211 0.01 -22.43 3.41
CA ILE A 211 1.19 -22.94 2.69
C ILE A 211 1.32 -24.46 2.88
N TYR A 212 1.22 -24.97 4.11
CA TYR A 212 1.34 -26.41 4.38
C TYR A 212 0.24 -27.25 3.72
N ARG A 213 -0.96 -26.70 3.53
CA ARG A 213 -2.08 -27.43 2.94
C ARG A 213 -2.09 -27.44 1.42
N TYR A 214 -1.62 -26.36 0.79
CA TYR A 214 -1.89 -26.11 -0.63
C TYR A 214 -0.65 -25.97 -1.51
N ALA A 215 0.54 -25.72 -0.94
CA ALA A 215 1.75 -25.44 -1.72
C ALA A 215 2.74 -26.62 -1.83
N PHE A 216 2.41 -27.79 -1.28
CA PHE A 216 3.27 -28.99 -1.26
C PHE A 216 2.54 -30.26 -1.68
#